data_AF-A0A971I3B8-F1
#
_entry.id   AF-A0A971I3B8-F1
#
_cell.length_a   1.000
_cell.length_b   1.000
_cell.length_c   1.000
_cell.angle_alpha   90.00
_cell.angle_beta   90.00
_cell.angle_gamma   90.00
#
_symmetry.space_group_name_H-M   'P 1'
#
loop_
_entity.id
_entity.type
_entity.pdbx_description
1 polymer ?
#
loop_
_entity_poly.entity_id
_entity_poly.type
_entity_poly.pdbx_seq_one_letter_code
_entity_poly.pdbx_strand_id
1 'polypeptide(L)'
;MYSLKKIRVFKLISLLTAMVLFVLLLVSCSGNAASGKDKPDEEERPDVTAPQDEEEDTDTEQQQDEGSDIPEQDEGSDIPGAPASASESYTAYIQAKGDLITKLTDALANNPGTEFTSMSLLGVSMVDLAMLPASSFGLGEAAAITALGFLGAEDIEYSESGNQYSVKYRGQDGLNYELHGEYDKAADALKCTSFADGKESLTSEYRKTSFGYVSQIYVIDDDGSTYVYQLAVSGPDGVVGMSQVSEPPKALTGNESIDFPKQCKEWYAIEGDAVTGVTSDGEEISFTYTPSEDE
;
A
#
# COMPACT_ATOMS: atom_id res chain seq x y z
N MET A 1 34.68 21.53 14.87
CA MET A 1 33.93 22.12 13.74
C MET A 1 32.72 21.22 13.52
N TYR A 2 31.61 21.50 14.21
CA TYR A 2 30.41 20.64 14.19
C TYR A 2 29.71 20.80 12.85
N SER A 3 29.48 19.66 12.18
CA SER A 3 28.98 19.59 10.81
C SER A 3 27.56 20.15 10.69
N LEU A 4 27.40 21.17 9.84
CA LEU A 4 26.13 21.79 9.47
C LEU A 4 25.09 20.81 8.88
N LYS A 5 25.48 19.58 8.53
CA LYS A 5 24.57 18.53 8.02
C LYS A 5 23.65 17.96 9.12
N LYS A 6 24.13 17.77 10.36
CA LYS A 6 23.27 17.26 11.46
C LYS A 6 22.16 18.23 11.87
N ILE A 7 22.34 19.53 11.61
CA ILE A 7 21.38 20.58 11.97
C ILE A 7 20.12 20.53 11.09
N ARG A 8 20.21 20.03 9.85
CA ARG A 8 19.06 19.96 8.93
C ARG A 8 18.13 18.78 9.23
N VAL A 9 18.68 17.61 9.51
CA VAL A 9 17.90 16.41 9.88
C VAL A 9 17.22 16.60 11.25
N PHE A 10 17.93 17.18 12.22
CA PHE A 10 17.32 17.55 13.51
C PHE A 10 16.21 18.61 13.36
N LYS A 11 16.31 19.51 12.37
CA LYS A 11 15.24 20.47 12.09
C LYS A 11 14.00 19.82 11.48
N LEU A 12 14.15 18.88 10.55
CA LEU A 12 13.02 18.15 9.96
C LEU A 12 12.32 17.26 11.00
N ILE A 13 13.09 16.51 11.79
CA ILE A 13 12.54 15.71 12.90
C ILE A 13 11.87 16.61 13.93
N SER A 14 12.52 17.71 14.35
CA SER A 14 11.93 18.66 15.29
C SER A 14 10.67 19.36 14.76
N LEU A 15 10.59 19.63 13.45
CA LEU A 15 9.41 20.26 12.84
C LEU A 15 8.24 19.28 12.81
N LEU A 16 8.50 18.02 12.47
CA LEU A 16 7.50 16.95 12.46
C LEU A 16 7.01 16.62 13.87
N THR A 17 7.90 16.50 14.85
CA THR A 17 7.51 16.31 16.26
C THR A 17 6.72 17.51 16.79
N ALA A 18 7.08 18.74 16.40
CA ALA A 18 6.34 19.94 16.80
C ALA A 18 4.96 20.01 16.14
N MET A 19 4.81 19.61 14.87
CA MET A 19 3.51 19.53 14.18
C MET A 19 2.60 18.47 14.81
N VAL A 20 3.12 17.28 15.10
CA VAL A 20 2.37 16.22 15.79
C VAL A 20 1.93 16.68 17.18
N LEU A 21 2.83 17.33 17.95
CA LEU A 21 2.48 17.92 19.24
C LEU A 21 1.43 19.03 19.10
N PHE A 22 1.49 19.87 18.06
CA PHE A 22 0.50 20.93 17.82
C PHE A 22 -0.87 20.35 17.49
N VAL A 23 -0.94 19.29 16.68
CA VAL A 23 -2.19 18.59 16.35
C VAL A 23 -2.78 17.93 17.60
N LEU A 24 -1.96 17.29 18.44
CA LEU A 24 -2.40 16.69 19.70
C LEU A 24 -2.89 17.73 20.73
N LEU A 25 -2.29 18.92 20.75
CA LEU A 25 -2.74 20.04 21.60
C LEU A 25 -4.04 20.68 21.10
N LEU A 26 -4.28 20.69 19.79
CA LEU A 26 -5.54 21.18 19.21
C LEU A 26 -6.71 20.21 19.44
N VAL A 27 -6.45 18.90 19.53
CA VAL A 27 -7.46 17.88 19.88
C VAL A 27 -7.74 17.84 21.39
N SER A 28 -6.80 18.29 22.24
CA SER A 28 -6.97 18.32 23.70
C SER A 28 -7.61 19.59 24.26
N CYS A 29 -8.12 20.49 23.41
CA CYS A 29 -8.90 21.66 23.81
C CYS A 29 -10.38 21.55 23.41
N SER A 30 -11.00 20.40 23.62
CA SER A 30 -12.46 20.30 23.69
C SER A 30 -12.87 19.46 24.90
N GLY A 31 -12.77 20.06 26.09
CA GLY A 31 -13.18 19.44 27.34
C GLY A 31 -13.32 20.43 28.49
N ASN A 32 -14.57 20.81 28.77
CA ASN A 32 -15.13 21.36 30.02
C ASN A 32 -15.06 22.88 30.31
N ALA A 33 -16.15 23.56 29.94
CA ALA A 33 -16.79 24.54 30.82
C ALA A 33 -18.21 24.05 31.15
N ALA A 34 -18.48 23.81 32.43
CA ALA A 34 -19.78 23.39 32.93
C ALA A 34 -20.71 24.58 33.22
N SER A 35 -22.01 24.27 33.24
CA SER A 35 -23.10 24.90 34.00
C SER A 35 -24.04 25.84 33.25
N GLY A 36 -25.30 25.41 33.15
CA GLY A 36 -26.45 26.27 32.81
C GLY A 36 -27.70 25.47 32.46
N LYS A 37 -28.39 24.91 33.47
CA LYS A 37 -29.79 24.48 33.36
C LYS A 37 -30.67 25.69 33.04
N ASP A 38 -31.55 25.59 32.05
CA ASP A 38 -32.98 25.86 32.22
C ASP A 38 -33.81 25.28 31.06
N LYS A 39 -35.11 25.10 31.36
CA LYS A 39 -36.09 24.17 30.78
C LYS A 39 -36.92 24.78 29.60
N PRO A 40 -37.92 24.08 29.01
CA PRO A 40 -38.13 23.96 27.56
C PRO A 40 -39.28 24.83 27.02
N ASP A 41 -39.35 24.93 25.69
CA ASP A 41 -40.58 25.29 24.97
C ASP A 41 -41.05 24.09 24.13
N GLU A 42 -42.32 23.71 24.34
CA GLU A 42 -43.13 22.81 23.53
C GLU A 42 -43.75 23.60 22.37
N GLU A 43 -43.82 23.01 21.17
CA GLU A 43 -44.97 23.19 20.28
C GLU A 43 -45.14 21.96 19.37
N GLU A 44 -46.22 21.22 19.60
CA GLU A 44 -46.77 20.17 18.73
C GLU A 44 -47.53 20.80 17.54
N ARG A 45 -47.47 20.19 16.34
CA ARG A 45 -48.61 19.43 15.74
C ARG A 45 -48.35 18.95 14.30
N PRO A 46 -49.00 17.84 13.87
CA PRO A 46 -48.80 17.18 12.57
C PRO A 46 -49.87 17.56 11.52
N ASP A 47 -49.53 17.42 10.22
CA ASP A 47 -50.45 17.50 9.07
C ASP A 47 -50.47 16.12 8.37
N VAL A 48 -51.56 15.34 8.42
CA VAL A 48 -52.77 15.30 7.55
C VAL A 48 -52.61 14.46 6.26
N THR A 49 -53.15 13.25 6.38
CA THR A 49 -53.99 12.42 5.48
C THR A 49 -54.18 12.79 3.99
N ALA A 50 -54.05 11.75 3.15
CA ALA A 50 -54.45 11.64 1.73
C ALA A 50 -55.97 11.88 1.48
N PRO A 51 -56.45 12.01 0.21
CA PRO A 51 -56.81 10.80 -0.57
C PRO A 51 -56.81 10.95 -2.13
N GLN A 52 -56.99 9.80 -2.82
CA GLN A 52 -58.05 9.48 -3.81
C GLN A 52 -57.62 8.75 -5.09
N ASP A 53 -58.43 7.74 -5.40
CA ASP A 53 -58.36 6.72 -6.44
C ASP A 53 -58.91 7.17 -7.82
N GLU A 54 -58.77 6.23 -8.77
CA GLU A 54 -59.70 5.85 -9.86
C GLU A 54 -59.42 6.26 -11.32
N GLU A 55 -59.37 5.20 -12.15
CA GLU A 55 -59.78 5.07 -13.56
C GLU A 55 -58.87 5.74 -14.63
N GLU A 56 -58.62 5.18 -15.82
CA GLU A 56 -59.44 4.33 -16.69
C GLU A 56 -58.56 3.66 -17.79
N ASP A 57 -59.10 2.57 -18.33
CA ASP A 57 -58.69 1.77 -19.50
C ASP A 57 -58.18 2.53 -20.73
N THR A 58 -57.31 1.90 -21.53
CA THR A 58 -57.65 1.52 -22.93
C THR A 58 -56.60 0.62 -23.58
N ASP A 59 -57.09 -0.51 -24.09
CA ASP A 59 -56.52 -1.39 -25.11
C ASP A 59 -55.90 -0.65 -26.31
N THR A 60 -54.90 -1.27 -26.97
CA THR A 60 -55.04 -1.86 -28.32
C THR A 60 -53.66 -2.17 -28.94
N GLU A 61 -53.35 -3.47 -28.96
CA GLU A 61 -52.85 -4.29 -30.10
C GLU A 61 -51.57 -4.00 -30.92
N GLN A 62 -50.84 -5.12 -31.12
CA GLN A 62 -50.07 -5.56 -32.30
C GLN A 62 -48.70 -4.88 -32.55
N GLN A 63 -47.61 -5.54 -32.92
CA GLN A 63 -47.34 -6.88 -33.46
C GLN A 63 -45.79 -7.06 -33.51
N GLN A 64 -45.32 -8.32 -33.36
CA GLN A 64 -44.13 -8.91 -34.02
C GLN A 64 -42.73 -8.32 -33.71
N ASP A 65 -41.61 -9.02 -33.79
CA ASP A 65 -41.16 -10.40 -33.75
C ASP A 65 -39.62 -10.28 -33.83
N GLU A 66 -38.91 -11.32 -33.39
CA GLU A 66 -37.49 -11.61 -33.64
C GLU A 66 -36.41 -10.88 -32.81
N GLY A 67 -35.85 -11.67 -31.89
CA GLY A 67 -34.42 -11.99 -31.95
C GLY A 67 -33.45 -10.92 -31.46
N SER A 68 -33.10 -10.99 -30.18
CA SER A 68 -31.77 -10.57 -29.75
C SER A 68 -31.23 -11.60 -28.77
N ASP A 69 -30.27 -12.38 -29.28
CA ASP A 69 -29.39 -13.25 -28.53
C ASP A 69 -28.76 -12.44 -27.39
N ILE A 70 -29.25 -12.64 -26.17
CA ILE A 70 -28.53 -12.29 -24.96
C ILE A 70 -27.62 -13.49 -24.70
N PRO A 71 -26.28 -13.37 -24.79
CA PRO A 71 -25.43 -14.44 -24.29
C PRO A 71 -25.66 -14.53 -22.79
N GLU A 72 -26.18 -15.67 -22.36
CA GLU A 72 -26.28 -16.07 -20.96
C GLU A 72 -24.92 -15.85 -20.29
N GLN A 73 -24.91 -15.04 -19.23
CA GLN A 73 -23.76 -14.93 -18.34
C GLN A 73 -23.56 -16.30 -17.69
N ASP A 74 -22.45 -16.94 -18.05
CA ASP A 74 -21.94 -18.13 -17.40
C ASP A 74 -21.52 -17.79 -15.96
N GLU A 75 -22.44 -18.02 -15.02
CA GLU A 75 -22.10 -18.18 -13.61
C GLU A 75 -21.33 -19.48 -13.44
N GLY A 76 -20.00 -19.40 -13.28
CA GLY A 76 -19.23 -20.56 -12.81
C GLY A 76 -17.78 -20.62 -13.20
N SER A 77 -16.94 -19.73 -12.66
CA SER A 77 -15.50 -19.99 -12.54
C SER A 77 -14.88 -18.97 -11.57
N ASP A 78 -14.75 -19.34 -10.29
CA ASP A 78 -13.88 -18.65 -9.31
C ASP A 78 -12.40 -18.93 -9.62
N ILE A 79 -11.97 -18.58 -10.83
CA ILE A 79 -10.58 -18.33 -11.16
C ILE A 79 -10.49 -16.80 -11.15
N PRO A 80 -9.74 -16.18 -10.23
CA PRO A 80 -9.48 -14.76 -10.30
C PRO A 80 -8.94 -14.44 -11.70
N GLY A 81 -9.69 -13.65 -12.47
CA GLY A 81 -9.27 -13.23 -13.80
C GLY A 81 -7.93 -12.50 -13.71
N ALA A 82 -7.15 -12.53 -14.80
CA ALA A 82 -5.95 -11.71 -14.89
C ALA A 82 -6.32 -10.23 -14.69
N PRO A 83 -5.50 -9.43 -13.98
CA PRO A 83 -5.84 -8.05 -13.67
C PRO A 83 -6.15 -7.24 -14.94
N ALA A 84 -7.16 -6.37 -14.85
CA ALA A 84 -7.54 -5.52 -15.95
C ALA A 84 -6.48 -4.45 -16.23
N SER A 85 -5.75 -3.98 -15.20
CA SER A 85 -4.72 -2.94 -15.27
C SER A 85 -3.49 -3.24 -14.40
N ALA A 86 -2.40 -2.50 -14.62
CA ALA A 86 -1.22 -2.52 -13.77
C ALA A 86 -1.54 -2.02 -12.34
N SER A 87 -2.38 -1.00 -12.21
CA SER A 87 -2.86 -0.50 -10.90
C SER A 87 -3.62 -1.55 -10.09
N GLU A 88 -4.49 -2.33 -10.73
CA GLU A 88 -5.23 -3.40 -10.05
C GLU A 88 -4.29 -4.50 -9.56
N SER A 89 -3.37 -4.95 -10.43
CA SER A 89 -2.31 -5.90 -10.06
C SER A 89 -1.47 -5.39 -8.88
N TYR A 90 -1.02 -4.14 -8.94
CA TYR A 90 -0.19 -3.54 -7.91
C TYR A 90 -0.95 -3.40 -6.59
N THR A 91 -2.22 -3.01 -6.63
CA THR A 91 -3.09 -2.91 -5.45
C THR A 91 -3.25 -4.27 -4.76
N ALA A 92 -3.50 -5.33 -5.53
CA ALA A 92 -3.62 -6.68 -4.99
C ALA A 92 -2.30 -7.16 -4.35
N TYR A 93 -1.16 -6.87 -4.98
CA TYR A 93 0.15 -7.15 -4.40
C TYR A 93 0.40 -6.37 -3.11
N ILE A 94 0.14 -5.06 -3.08
CA ILE A 94 0.35 -4.22 -1.90
C ILE A 94 -0.55 -4.66 -0.74
N GLN A 95 -1.80 -5.05 -1.02
CA GLN A 95 -2.68 -5.60 0.01
C GLN A 95 -2.11 -6.89 0.61
N ALA A 96 -1.75 -7.88 -0.23
CA ALA A 96 -1.18 -9.14 0.24
C ALA A 96 0.13 -8.93 1.02
N LYS A 97 1.00 -8.03 0.54
CA LYS A 97 2.22 -7.65 1.26
C LYS A 97 1.90 -6.96 2.59
N GLY A 98 0.93 -6.05 2.61
CA GLY A 98 0.53 -5.31 3.80
C GLY A 98 0.03 -6.25 4.91
N ASP A 99 -0.76 -7.26 4.56
CA ASP A 99 -1.23 -8.28 5.49
C ASP A 99 -0.06 -9.04 6.12
N LEU A 100 0.90 -9.50 5.31
CA LEU A 100 2.11 -10.18 5.80
C LEU A 100 2.95 -9.27 6.72
N ILE A 101 3.23 -8.04 6.28
CA ILE A 101 4.07 -7.10 7.04
C ILE A 101 3.40 -6.75 8.38
N THR A 102 2.08 -6.54 8.39
CA THR A 102 1.32 -6.27 9.61
C THR A 102 1.40 -7.45 10.56
N LYS A 103 1.16 -8.67 10.07
CA LYS A 103 1.20 -9.90 10.89
C LYS A 103 2.59 -10.14 11.49
N LEU A 104 3.65 -9.99 10.69
CA LEU A 104 5.03 -10.12 11.18
C LEU A 104 5.41 -9.02 12.17
N THR A 105 4.99 -7.78 11.91
CA THR A 105 5.24 -6.65 12.81
C THR A 105 4.60 -6.90 14.17
N ASP A 106 3.33 -7.31 14.20
CA ASP A 106 2.63 -7.64 15.44
C ASP A 106 3.29 -8.80 16.18
N ALA A 107 3.59 -9.89 15.47
CA ALA A 107 4.23 -11.07 16.06
C ALA A 107 5.59 -10.77 16.68
N LEU A 108 6.41 -9.94 16.03
CA LEU A 108 7.72 -9.54 16.55
C LEU A 108 7.59 -8.56 17.72
N ALA A 109 6.69 -7.58 17.62
CA ALA A 109 6.48 -6.55 18.63
C ALA A 109 5.92 -7.12 19.95
N ASN A 110 5.07 -8.15 19.87
CA ASN A 110 4.40 -8.76 21.01
C ASN A 110 5.14 -9.98 21.60
N ASN A 111 6.30 -10.34 21.06
CA ASN A 111 7.13 -11.42 21.61
C ASN A 111 8.32 -10.88 22.43
N PRO A 112 8.50 -11.32 23.68
CA PRO A 112 9.62 -10.89 24.52
C PRO A 112 10.98 -11.14 23.87
N GLY A 113 11.81 -10.09 23.81
CA GLY A 113 13.15 -10.14 23.22
C GLY A 113 13.21 -9.83 21.73
N THR A 114 12.07 -9.67 21.05
CA THR A 114 12.00 -9.28 19.62
C THR A 114 11.30 -7.95 19.39
N GLU A 115 11.00 -7.19 20.44
CA GLU A 115 10.15 -6.00 20.38
C GLU A 115 10.70 -4.96 19.40
N PHE A 116 12.02 -4.73 19.45
CA PHE A 116 12.72 -3.81 18.55
C PHE A 116 13.03 -4.40 17.18
N THR A 117 12.94 -5.72 17.02
CA THR A 117 13.15 -6.41 15.74
C THR A 117 12.07 -6.03 14.73
N SER A 118 10.85 -5.73 15.19
CA SER A 118 9.76 -5.22 14.36
C SER A 118 10.13 -3.92 13.61
N MET A 119 11.02 -3.08 14.17
CA MET A 119 11.44 -1.82 13.55
C MET A 119 12.17 -2.02 12.22
N SER A 120 12.80 -3.18 12.02
CA SER A 120 13.44 -3.54 10.76
C SER A 120 12.47 -3.50 9.58
N LEU A 121 11.19 -3.86 9.81
CA LEU A 121 10.17 -3.91 8.76
C LEU A 121 9.69 -2.53 8.31
N LEU A 122 9.94 -1.47 9.08
CA LEU A 122 9.53 -0.10 8.74
C LEU A 122 10.12 0.36 7.41
N GLY A 123 11.33 -0.10 7.07
CA GLY A 123 11.97 0.22 5.78
C GLY A 123 11.13 -0.25 4.58
N VAL A 124 10.46 -1.40 4.69
CA VAL A 124 9.58 -1.92 3.63
C VAL A 124 8.37 -1.00 3.45
N SER A 125 7.73 -0.58 4.54
CA SER A 125 6.57 0.31 4.49
C SER A 125 6.92 1.70 3.93
N MET A 126 8.14 2.19 4.19
CA MET A 126 8.59 3.47 3.60
C MET A 126 8.74 3.39 2.08
N VAL A 127 9.14 2.24 1.55
CA VAL A 127 9.19 2.03 0.08
C VAL A 127 7.80 2.10 -0.52
N ASP A 128 6.77 1.58 0.17
CA ASP A 128 5.39 1.62 -0.35
C ASP A 128 4.90 3.04 -0.59
N LEU A 129 5.33 3.99 0.26
CA LEU A 129 5.05 5.40 0.06
C LEU A 129 5.76 5.96 -1.18
N ALA A 130 7.03 5.63 -1.39
CA ALA A 130 7.78 6.03 -2.59
C ALA A 130 7.20 5.40 -3.87
N MET A 131 6.57 4.24 -3.74
CA MET A 131 5.94 3.48 -4.81
C MET A 131 4.46 3.85 -5.03
N LEU A 132 3.90 4.78 -4.25
CA LEU A 132 2.51 5.23 -4.39
C LEU A 132 2.11 5.62 -5.83
N PRO A 133 2.94 6.31 -6.66
CA PRO A 133 2.54 6.63 -8.03
C PRO A 133 2.17 5.40 -8.88
N ALA A 134 2.71 4.21 -8.59
CA ALA A 134 2.38 2.99 -9.31
C ALA A 134 0.90 2.59 -9.19
N SER A 135 0.19 3.04 -8.16
CA SER A 135 -1.25 2.81 -8.01
C SER A 135 -2.09 3.54 -9.07
N SER A 136 -1.49 4.44 -9.87
CA SER A 136 -2.16 5.15 -10.96
C SER A 136 -1.93 4.53 -12.34
N PHE A 137 -1.04 3.54 -12.46
CA PHE A 137 -0.65 2.97 -13.76
C PHE A 137 -1.82 2.29 -14.47
N GLY A 138 -2.13 2.77 -15.67
CA GLY A 138 -3.27 2.33 -16.49
C GLY A 138 -4.61 2.96 -16.11
N LEU A 139 -4.64 3.88 -15.14
CA LEU A 139 -5.84 4.64 -14.76
C LEU A 139 -5.84 6.08 -15.29
N GLY A 140 -4.70 6.54 -15.82
CA GLY A 140 -4.54 7.85 -16.42
C GLY A 140 -4.20 8.97 -15.43
N GLU A 141 -4.00 10.16 -15.98
CA GLU A 141 -3.46 11.33 -15.28
C GLU A 141 -4.30 11.78 -14.08
N ALA A 142 -5.63 11.74 -14.18
CA ALA A 142 -6.52 12.13 -13.09
C ALA A 142 -6.32 11.26 -11.83
N ALA A 143 -6.04 9.96 -12.00
CA ALA A 143 -5.74 9.06 -10.90
C ALA A 143 -4.38 9.38 -10.26
N ALA A 144 -3.36 9.70 -11.07
CA ALA A 144 -2.05 10.12 -10.59
C ALA A 144 -2.14 11.44 -9.78
N ILE A 145 -2.89 12.42 -10.30
CA ILE A 145 -3.16 13.69 -9.60
C ILE A 145 -3.84 13.43 -8.26
N THR A 146 -4.84 12.55 -8.23
CA THR A 146 -5.57 12.22 -6.99
C THR A 146 -4.67 11.54 -5.97
N ALA A 147 -3.90 10.52 -6.40
CA ALA A 147 -3.03 9.74 -5.51
C ALA A 147 -1.92 10.61 -4.90
N LEU A 148 -1.27 11.45 -5.71
CA LEU A 148 -0.12 12.26 -5.27
C LEU A 148 -0.53 13.61 -4.68
N GLY A 149 -1.69 14.14 -5.06
CA GLY A 149 -2.23 15.38 -4.50
C GLY A 149 -2.48 15.29 -2.99
N PHE A 150 -2.83 14.10 -2.48
CA PHE A 150 -2.93 13.85 -1.03
C PHE A 150 -1.60 14.05 -0.29
N LEU A 151 -0.47 13.77 -0.95
CA LEU A 151 0.87 14.00 -0.43
C LEU A 151 1.35 15.44 -0.67
N GLY A 152 0.49 16.33 -1.19
CA GLY A 152 0.84 17.70 -1.59
C GLY A 152 1.92 17.76 -2.66
N ALA A 153 1.96 16.75 -3.55
CA ALA A 153 2.79 16.81 -4.74
C ALA A 153 2.25 17.87 -5.72
N GLU A 154 3.17 18.56 -6.38
CA GLU A 154 2.90 19.57 -7.40
C GLU A 154 3.45 19.12 -8.75
N ASP A 155 3.12 19.84 -9.82
CA ASP A 155 3.68 19.64 -11.17
C ASP A 155 3.61 18.17 -11.64
N ILE A 156 2.45 17.52 -11.42
CA ILE A 156 2.25 16.10 -11.72
C ILE A 156 2.09 15.92 -13.22
N GLU A 157 2.95 15.10 -13.82
CA GLU A 157 2.88 14.69 -15.22
C GLU A 157 2.74 13.16 -15.30
N TYR A 158 1.73 12.69 -16.02
CA TYR A 158 1.51 11.27 -16.29
C TYR A 158 1.69 10.96 -17.76
N SER A 159 2.32 9.83 -18.07
CA SER A 159 2.36 9.29 -19.43
C SER A 159 2.33 7.77 -19.43
N GLU A 160 1.75 7.20 -20.48
CA GLU A 160 1.70 5.76 -20.70
C GLU A 160 1.84 5.42 -22.19
N SER A 161 2.48 4.29 -22.48
CA SER A 161 2.59 3.74 -23.82
C SER A 161 2.61 2.22 -23.77
N GLY A 162 1.50 1.58 -24.12
CA GLY A 162 1.36 0.13 -24.04
C GLY A 162 1.49 -0.36 -22.60
N ASN A 163 2.62 -1.02 -22.30
CA ASN A 163 2.91 -1.57 -20.98
C ASN A 163 3.92 -0.74 -20.17
N GLN A 164 4.29 0.45 -20.66
CA GLN A 164 5.22 1.36 -20.02
C GLN A 164 4.48 2.58 -19.45
N TYR A 165 4.86 2.98 -18.24
CA TYR A 165 4.25 4.06 -17.48
C TYR A 165 5.33 5.00 -16.94
N SER A 166 5.01 6.28 -16.82
CA SER A 166 5.88 7.27 -16.17
C SER A 166 5.04 8.30 -15.45
N VAL A 167 5.39 8.57 -14.19
CA VAL A 167 4.85 9.66 -13.38
C VAL A 167 5.98 10.54 -12.91
N LYS A 168 5.89 11.85 -13.17
CA LYS A 168 6.79 12.87 -12.63
C LYS A 168 6.03 13.79 -11.72
N TYR A 169 6.67 14.28 -10.68
CA TYR A 169 6.07 15.24 -9.76
C TYR A 169 7.14 15.98 -8.96
N ARG A 170 6.77 17.12 -8.39
CA ARG A 170 7.54 17.84 -7.40
C ARG A 170 7.01 17.51 -6.00
N GLY A 171 7.89 17.03 -5.13
CA GLY A 171 7.54 16.73 -3.73
C GLY A 171 7.49 17.99 -2.86
N GLN A 172 6.87 17.88 -1.68
CA GLN A 172 6.83 18.97 -0.68
C GLN A 172 8.21 19.38 -0.15
N ASP A 173 9.18 18.49 -0.24
CA ASP A 173 10.59 18.75 0.07
C ASP A 173 11.30 19.61 -1.00
N GLY A 174 10.61 19.89 -2.11
CA GLY A 174 11.13 20.67 -3.24
C GLY A 174 11.97 19.85 -4.22
N LEU A 175 12.09 18.53 -4.04
CA LEU A 175 12.79 17.63 -4.95
C LEU A 175 11.88 17.23 -6.12
N ASN A 176 12.48 16.90 -7.25
CA ASN A 176 11.76 16.35 -8.40
C ASN A 176 11.85 14.83 -8.35
N TYR A 177 10.70 14.19 -8.41
CA TYR A 177 10.57 12.74 -8.39
C TYR A 177 10.05 12.22 -9.72
N GLU A 178 10.49 11.04 -10.08
CA GLU A 178 10.03 10.32 -11.26
C GLU A 178 9.91 8.84 -10.94
N LEU A 179 8.85 8.20 -11.39
CA LEU A 179 8.64 6.76 -11.31
C LEU A 179 8.33 6.23 -12.70
N HIS A 180 9.18 5.33 -13.18
CA HIS A 180 8.96 4.56 -14.39
C HIS A 180 8.45 3.18 -14.03
N GLY A 181 7.49 2.65 -14.78
CA GLY A 181 6.95 1.31 -14.62
C GLY A 181 6.90 0.54 -15.93
N GLU A 182 7.19 -0.75 -15.88
CA GLU A 182 6.99 -1.71 -16.96
C GLU A 182 6.16 -2.89 -16.43
N TYR A 183 4.97 -3.09 -17.00
CA TYR A 183 4.05 -4.14 -16.60
C TYR A 183 4.09 -5.32 -17.58
N ASP A 184 4.29 -6.53 -17.06
CA ASP A 184 4.11 -7.78 -17.80
C ASP A 184 2.78 -8.42 -17.38
N LYS A 185 1.76 -8.22 -18.23
CA LYS A 185 0.41 -8.75 -18.00
C LYS A 185 0.36 -10.28 -18.01
N ALA A 186 1.24 -10.96 -18.76
CA ALA A 186 1.23 -12.41 -18.84
C ALA A 186 1.81 -13.05 -17.57
N ALA A 187 2.79 -12.37 -16.96
CA ALA A 187 3.40 -12.77 -15.71
C ALA A 187 2.69 -12.23 -14.46
N ASP A 188 1.76 -11.29 -14.63
CA ASP A 188 1.24 -10.46 -13.55
C ASP A 188 2.39 -9.90 -12.69
N ALA A 189 3.26 -9.13 -13.34
CA ALA A 189 4.49 -8.61 -12.79
C ALA A 189 4.69 -7.14 -13.15
N LEU A 190 5.18 -6.34 -12.21
CA LEU A 190 5.52 -4.95 -12.42
C LEU A 190 6.94 -4.71 -11.96
N LYS A 191 7.72 -4.05 -12.81
CA LYS A 191 9.02 -3.50 -12.46
C LYS A 191 8.95 -1.99 -12.50
N CYS A 192 9.43 -1.33 -11.45
CA CYS A 192 9.52 0.10 -11.38
C CYS A 192 10.93 0.57 -11.04
N THR A 193 11.29 1.73 -11.57
CA THR A 193 12.52 2.44 -11.19
C THR A 193 12.16 3.88 -10.83
N SER A 194 12.55 4.30 -9.63
CA SER A 194 12.33 5.64 -9.11
C SER A 194 13.60 6.48 -9.20
N PHE A 195 13.40 7.77 -9.41
CA PHE A 195 14.45 8.77 -9.47
C PHE A 195 14.09 9.96 -8.57
N ALA A 196 15.11 10.49 -7.88
CA ALA A 196 15.06 11.75 -7.15
C ALA A 196 16.12 12.69 -7.73
N ASP A 197 15.71 13.87 -8.21
CA ASP A 197 16.54 14.84 -8.94
C ASP A 197 17.40 14.18 -10.04
N GLY A 198 16.79 13.26 -10.79
CA GLY A 198 17.42 12.54 -11.91
C GLY A 198 18.43 11.46 -11.51
N LYS A 199 18.56 11.15 -10.21
CA LYS A 199 19.36 10.02 -9.73
C LYS A 199 18.44 8.88 -9.33
N GLU A 200 18.78 7.66 -9.76
CA GLU A 200 18.05 6.47 -9.32
C GLU A 200 18.10 6.38 -7.79
N SER A 201 16.93 6.16 -7.17
CA SER A 201 16.76 6.04 -5.72
C SER A 201 16.32 4.64 -5.32
N LEU A 202 15.53 3.96 -6.15
CA LEU A 202 15.19 2.55 -5.96
C LEU A 202 14.76 1.89 -7.27
N THR A 203 14.88 0.57 -7.30
CA THR A 203 14.22 -0.31 -8.27
C THR A 203 13.38 -1.33 -7.50
N SER A 204 12.09 -1.44 -7.82
CA SER A 204 11.14 -2.38 -7.21
C SER A 204 10.60 -3.33 -8.26
N GLU A 205 10.47 -4.61 -7.93
CA GLU A 205 9.91 -5.63 -8.81
C GLU A 205 9.03 -6.57 -8.01
N TYR A 206 7.83 -6.87 -8.48
CA TYR A 206 7.05 -8.01 -7.99
C TYR A 206 6.56 -8.86 -9.14
N ARG A 207 6.25 -10.12 -8.82
CA ARG A 207 5.71 -11.10 -9.76
C ARG A 207 4.76 -12.05 -9.05
N LYS A 208 3.63 -12.34 -9.69
CA LYS A 208 2.71 -13.39 -9.24
C LYS A 208 3.36 -14.78 -9.36
N THR A 209 3.14 -15.63 -8.37
CA THR A 209 3.58 -17.03 -8.35
C THR A 209 2.40 -17.95 -8.02
N SER A 210 2.63 -19.26 -8.04
CA SER A 210 1.59 -20.25 -7.70
C SER A 210 1.13 -20.20 -6.24
N PHE A 211 1.93 -19.62 -5.34
CA PHE A 211 1.60 -19.49 -3.91
C PHE A 211 1.15 -18.07 -3.52
N GLY A 212 1.43 -17.07 -4.35
CA GLY A 212 1.07 -15.69 -4.07
C GLY A 212 1.94 -14.73 -4.86
N TYR A 213 2.87 -14.06 -4.21
CA TYR A 213 3.78 -13.10 -4.84
C TYR A 213 5.22 -13.30 -4.38
N VAL A 214 6.16 -13.00 -5.27
CA VAL A 214 7.54 -12.72 -4.89
C VAL A 214 7.87 -11.29 -5.30
N SER A 215 8.68 -10.61 -4.48
CA SER A 215 9.11 -9.26 -4.79
C SER A 215 10.51 -8.98 -4.27
N GLN A 216 11.15 -8.01 -4.89
CA GLN A 216 12.43 -7.49 -4.46
C GLN A 216 12.48 -5.98 -4.67
N ILE A 217 13.08 -5.28 -3.73
CA ILE A 217 13.23 -3.83 -3.75
C ILE A 217 14.70 -3.55 -3.48
N TYR A 218 15.38 -2.95 -4.45
CA TYR A 218 16.72 -2.42 -4.31
C TYR A 218 16.64 -0.93 -4.04
N VAL A 219 17.21 -0.47 -2.94
CA VAL A 219 17.20 0.93 -2.50
C VAL A 219 18.64 1.46 -2.48
N ILE A 220 18.81 2.70 -2.93
CA ILE A 220 20.06 3.46 -2.90
C ILE A 220 19.86 4.61 -1.92
N ASP A 221 20.52 4.56 -0.77
CA ASP A 221 20.47 5.62 0.24
C ASP A 221 21.29 6.85 -0.18
N ASP A 222 21.03 7.98 0.48
CA ASP A 222 21.70 9.26 0.25
C ASP A 222 23.24 9.21 0.36
N ASP A 223 23.76 8.28 1.16
CA ASP A 223 25.21 8.07 1.32
C ASP A 223 25.80 7.12 0.28
N GLY A 224 24.96 6.62 -0.63
CA GLY A 224 25.31 5.66 -1.68
C GLY A 224 25.35 4.21 -1.21
N SER A 225 25.02 3.94 0.06
CA SER A 225 24.83 2.56 0.50
C SER A 225 23.57 1.96 -0.11
N THR A 226 23.60 0.64 -0.28
CA THR A 226 22.60 -0.06 -1.08
C THR A 226 22.04 -1.23 -0.33
N TYR A 227 20.72 -1.33 -0.32
CA TYR A 227 19.98 -2.32 0.45
C TYR A 227 18.99 -3.06 -0.44
N VAL A 228 18.72 -4.32 -0.13
CA VAL A 228 17.67 -5.11 -0.76
C VAL A 228 16.67 -5.59 0.29
N TYR A 229 15.39 -5.42 -0.04
CA TYR A 229 14.29 -6.11 0.61
C TYR A 229 13.80 -7.19 -0.34
N GLN A 230 13.64 -8.42 0.14
CA GLN A 230 13.06 -9.52 -0.62
C GLN A 230 11.85 -10.05 0.12
N LEU A 231 10.77 -10.33 -0.59
CA LEU A 231 9.56 -10.85 0.03
C LEU A 231 9.01 -12.02 -0.78
N ALA A 232 8.51 -13.01 -0.07
CA ALA A 232 7.66 -14.06 -0.61
C ALA A 232 6.38 -14.07 0.21
N VAL A 233 5.25 -13.81 -0.44
CA VAL A 233 3.92 -13.66 0.18
C VAL A 233 3.07 -14.85 -0.25
N SER A 234 2.48 -15.55 0.71
CA SER A 234 1.64 -16.73 0.51
C SER A 234 0.38 -16.63 1.38
N GLY A 235 -0.64 -15.91 0.89
CA GLY A 235 -1.79 -15.54 1.71
C GLY A 235 -1.35 -14.66 2.89
N PRO A 236 -1.76 -14.96 4.14
CA PRO A 236 -1.31 -14.21 5.32
C PRO A 236 0.11 -14.59 5.79
N ASP A 237 0.74 -15.57 5.15
CA ASP A 237 2.03 -16.14 5.53
C ASP A 237 3.12 -15.70 4.55
N GLY A 238 4.38 -15.89 4.92
CA GLY A 238 5.48 -15.53 4.03
C GLY A 238 6.80 -15.28 4.72
N VAL A 239 7.72 -14.74 3.96
CA VAL A 239 9.08 -14.41 4.39
C VAL A 239 9.44 -13.00 3.93
N VAL A 240 10.05 -12.22 4.81
CA VAL A 240 10.65 -10.92 4.51
C VAL A 240 12.15 -11.03 4.80
N GLY A 241 12.97 -10.71 3.82
CA GLY A 241 14.42 -10.73 3.88
C GLY A 241 15.01 -9.35 3.61
N MET A 242 16.12 -9.06 4.27
CA MET A 242 16.76 -7.75 4.32
C MET A 242 18.28 -7.90 4.26
N SER A 243 18.94 -7.18 3.34
CA SER A 243 20.41 -7.23 3.24
C SER A 243 21.00 -5.99 2.62
N GLN A 244 22.15 -5.56 3.17
CA GLN A 244 23.04 -4.69 2.44
C GLN A 244 23.66 -5.49 1.28
N VAL A 245 23.69 -4.90 0.09
CA VAL A 245 24.22 -5.52 -1.13
C VAL A 245 25.20 -4.56 -1.81
N SER A 246 26.09 -5.07 -2.66
CA SER A 246 27.00 -4.24 -3.45
C SER A 246 26.52 -3.98 -4.88
N GLU A 247 25.53 -4.75 -5.33
CA GLU A 247 24.98 -4.72 -6.69
C GLU A 247 23.47 -5.00 -6.64
N PRO A 248 22.70 -4.50 -7.64
CA PRO A 248 21.28 -4.83 -7.75
C PRO A 248 21.04 -6.35 -7.88
N PRO A 249 19.94 -6.87 -7.31
CA PRO A 249 19.57 -8.27 -7.48
C PRO A 249 19.23 -8.59 -8.95
N LYS A 250 19.31 -9.88 -9.30
CA LYS A 250 18.85 -10.36 -10.62
C LYS A 250 17.33 -10.26 -10.71
N ALA A 251 16.81 -10.01 -11.91
CA ALA A 251 15.37 -9.95 -12.16
C ALA A 251 14.66 -11.24 -11.72
N LEU A 252 13.42 -11.10 -11.27
CA LEU A 252 12.59 -12.22 -10.83
C LEU A 252 12.16 -13.06 -12.02
N THR A 253 12.12 -14.37 -11.81
CA THR A 253 11.77 -15.35 -12.84
C THR A 253 10.34 -15.89 -12.68
N GLY A 254 9.78 -15.79 -11.47
CA GLY A 254 8.51 -16.40 -11.07
C GLY A 254 8.64 -17.84 -10.59
N ASN A 255 9.85 -18.41 -10.61
CA ASN A 255 10.15 -19.75 -10.12
C ASN A 255 10.84 -19.74 -8.75
N GLU A 256 10.92 -18.58 -8.10
CA GLU A 256 11.46 -18.44 -6.76
C GLU A 256 10.63 -19.25 -5.76
N SER A 257 11.29 -19.93 -4.83
CA SER A 257 10.63 -20.60 -3.71
C SER A 257 10.15 -19.60 -2.67
N ILE A 258 9.24 -20.02 -1.78
CA ILE A 258 8.84 -19.21 -0.62
C ILE A 258 10.03 -18.82 0.27
N ASP A 259 11.07 -19.66 0.31
CA ASP A 259 12.30 -19.39 1.07
C ASP A 259 13.30 -18.46 0.35
N PHE A 260 12.97 -17.93 -0.84
CA PHE A 260 13.86 -17.03 -1.60
C PHE A 260 14.44 -15.88 -0.75
N PRO A 261 13.65 -15.22 0.12
CA PRO A 261 14.19 -14.14 0.97
C PRO A 261 15.15 -14.61 2.06
N LYS A 262 15.19 -15.91 2.42
CA LYS A 262 16.10 -16.44 3.46
C LYS A 262 17.58 -16.43 3.07
N GLN A 263 17.89 -16.10 1.82
CA GLN A 263 19.27 -15.82 1.40
C GLN A 263 19.80 -14.49 1.95
N CYS A 264 18.91 -13.62 2.43
CA CYS A 264 19.29 -12.38 3.09
C CYS A 264 19.96 -12.65 4.44
N LYS A 265 20.86 -11.75 4.85
CA LYS A 265 21.52 -11.76 6.16
C LYS A 265 20.53 -11.68 7.32
N GLU A 266 19.49 -10.86 7.16
CA GLU A 266 18.38 -10.73 8.09
C GLU A 266 17.11 -11.22 7.39
N TRP A 267 16.28 -12.01 8.06
CA TRP A 267 14.98 -12.41 7.54
C TRP A 267 14.02 -12.85 8.64
N TYR A 268 12.72 -12.73 8.38
CA TYR A 268 11.65 -13.16 9.26
C TYR A 268 10.58 -13.88 8.44
N ALA A 269 10.14 -15.02 8.94
CA ALA A 269 9.14 -15.87 8.31
C ALA A 269 8.01 -16.16 9.29
N ILE A 270 6.79 -16.23 8.76
CA ILE A 270 5.61 -16.69 9.50
C ILE A 270 4.81 -17.69 8.65
N GLU A 271 4.50 -18.84 9.23
CA GLU A 271 3.66 -19.89 8.65
C GLU A 271 2.61 -20.31 9.68
N GLY A 272 1.33 -20.00 9.41
CA GLY A 272 0.29 -20.02 10.43
C GLY A 272 0.70 -19.11 11.60
N ASP A 273 0.92 -19.71 12.77
CA ASP A 273 1.39 -19.01 13.96
C ASP A 273 2.88 -19.25 14.25
N ALA A 274 3.58 -20.07 13.45
CA ALA A 274 4.99 -20.34 13.67
C ALA A 274 5.85 -19.22 13.09
N VAL A 275 6.61 -18.54 13.95
CA VAL A 275 7.57 -17.51 13.55
C VAL A 275 8.98 -18.07 13.62
N THR A 276 9.76 -17.82 12.57
CA THR A 276 11.21 -18.08 12.54
C THR A 276 11.94 -16.90 11.92
N GLY A 277 13.22 -16.72 12.24
CA GLY A 277 13.98 -15.63 11.65
C GLY A 277 15.45 -15.64 12.01
N VAL A 278 16.20 -14.77 11.34
CA VAL A 278 17.56 -14.38 11.66
C VAL A 278 17.59 -12.86 11.77
N THR A 279 17.98 -12.35 12.94
CA THR A 279 18.08 -10.91 13.21
C THR A 279 19.29 -10.29 12.51
N SER A 280 19.35 -8.96 12.47
CA SER A 280 20.46 -8.22 11.82
C SER A 280 21.87 -8.52 12.37
N ASP A 281 21.98 -8.96 13.62
CA ASP A 281 23.21 -9.42 14.29
C ASP A 281 23.46 -10.94 14.17
N GLY A 282 22.52 -11.67 13.57
CA GLY A 282 22.65 -13.10 13.25
C GLY A 282 22.10 -14.04 14.31
N GLU A 283 21.28 -13.56 15.24
CA GLU A 283 20.56 -14.41 16.20
C GLU A 283 19.38 -15.11 15.51
N GLU A 284 19.29 -16.43 15.69
CA GLU A 284 18.15 -17.22 15.24
C GLU A 284 16.99 -17.09 16.24
N ILE A 285 15.81 -16.75 15.76
CA ILE A 285 14.58 -16.69 16.55
C ILE A 285 13.60 -17.77 16.10
N SER A 286 12.88 -18.35 17.06
CA SER A 286 11.78 -19.27 16.80
C SER A 286 10.78 -19.24 17.93
N PHE A 287 9.52 -18.92 17.63
CA PHE A 287 8.45 -18.84 18.62
C PHE A 287 7.08 -19.04 17.95
N THR A 288 6.03 -19.15 18.76
CA THR A 288 4.64 -19.19 18.30
C THR A 288 4.00 -17.83 18.54
N TYR A 289 3.50 -17.20 17.49
CA TYR A 289 2.72 -15.98 17.52
C TYR A 289 1.40 -16.22 18.25
N THR A 290 1.09 -15.34 19.20
CA THR A 290 -0.24 -15.24 19.81
C THR A 290 -0.73 -13.81 19.51
N PRO A 291 -1.77 -13.64 18.68
CA PRO A 291 -2.30 -12.31 18.38
C PRO A 291 -2.64 -11.54 19.64
N SER A 292 -2.35 -10.24 19.64
CA SER A 292 -2.86 -9.35 20.68
C SER A 292 -4.39 -9.44 20.70
N GLU A 293 -4.99 -9.59 21.89
CA GLU A 293 -6.43 -9.42 22.04
C GLU A 293 -6.77 -7.96 21.65
N ASP A 294 -7.71 -7.76 20.72
CA ASP A 294 -8.22 -6.44 20.38
C ASP A 294 -8.83 -5.81 21.66
N GLU A 295 -8.17 -4.80 22.24
CA GLU A 295 -8.73 -3.98 23.35
C GLU A 295 -9.76 -2.96 22.86
#